data_AF-A0A163GK83-F1
#
_entry.id   AF-A0A163GK83-F1
#
_cell.length_a   1.000
_cell.length_b   1.000
_cell.length_c   1.000
_cell.angle_alpha   90.00
_cell.angle_beta   90.00
_cell.angle_gamma   90.00
#
_symmetry.space_group_name_H-M   'P 1'
#
loop_
_entity.id
_entity.type
_entity.pdbx_description
1 polymer ?
#
loop_
_entity_poly.entity_id
_entity_poly.type
_entity_poly.pdbx_seq_one_letter_code
_entity_poly.pdbx_strand_id
1 'polypeptide(L)'
;MLSNPEDGIDFRGLTSVSLWPMLFSLVKGKSLRDHCQAEANIAWGFRSSGPKSEPIAMLLARINSSPKGNKCECYREMEICSLAVRKPWQGKGIARNLLQAATGWAETQALDQVTLAMPENQAYTPALKRLTSLEAGWNDSPGKVIVTLSDPIKVGALLVRLEKMAKRQKQRWGWKIAPYPDELTSELQARLTEPGEPNIGKPYDPNQPYSIGWHSLTYSRLLMADDKLVGWLAAHQLSPNLLRYNKVWVDPGWEKSGGLLAMVADVMRSAHFAGVDLYANNLKSCKPIPKGCFSFHPQHRNMPRMSERHFRPVASKWVETRMRSLPLPRASKSHAKGKVSSEA
;
A
#
# COMPACT_ATOMS: atom_id res chain seq x y z
N MET A 1 -53.74 -21.55 -22.45
CA MET A 1 -54.01 -20.31 -21.68
C MET A 1 -52.71 -19.84 -21.09
N LEU A 2 -52.12 -18.82 -21.71
CA LEU A 2 -50.86 -18.19 -21.36
C LEU A 2 -51.20 -16.91 -20.58
N SER A 3 -50.62 -16.72 -19.40
CA SER A 3 -50.74 -15.48 -18.63
C SER A 3 -49.38 -15.06 -18.09
N ASN A 4 -48.78 -14.17 -18.88
CA ASN A 4 -47.77 -13.12 -18.67
C ASN A 4 -46.47 -13.31 -17.86
N PRO A 5 -45.31 -12.99 -18.49
CA PRO A 5 -44.04 -12.70 -17.85
C PRO A 5 -43.89 -11.17 -17.64
N GLU A 6 -44.09 -10.69 -16.41
CA GLU A 6 -43.71 -9.33 -16.00
C GLU A 6 -43.01 -9.36 -14.65
N ASP A 7 -41.76 -9.81 -14.66
CA ASP A 7 -40.69 -9.29 -13.80
C ASP A 7 -39.46 -9.11 -14.70
N GLY A 8 -39.68 -8.30 -15.75
CA GLY A 8 -38.61 -7.80 -16.58
C GLY A 8 -37.74 -6.87 -15.73
N ILE A 9 -36.49 -7.25 -15.53
CA ILE A 9 -35.45 -6.24 -15.31
C ILE A 9 -35.46 -5.42 -16.61
N ASP A 10 -36.13 -4.26 -16.56
CA ASP A 10 -36.16 -3.30 -17.67
C ASP A 10 -34.74 -2.79 -17.87
N PHE A 11 -33.99 -3.50 -18.70
CA PHE A 11 -32.72 -3.07 -19.23
C PHE A 11 -33.01 -2.04 -20.32
N ARG A 12 -33.48 -0.85 -19.93
CA ARG A 12 -33.36 0.31 -20.79
C ARG A 12 -31.88 0.61 -20.89
N GLY A 13 -31.30 0.18 -22.00
CA GLY A 13 -29.95 0.52 -22.40
C GLY A 13 -29.74 2.01 -22.24
N LEU A 14 -29.03 2.39 -21.18
CA LEU A 14 -28.45 3.71 -21.08
C LEU A 14 -27.25 3.68 -22.02
N THR A 15 -27.52 4.08 -23.27
CA THR A 15 -26.49 4.46 -24.24
C THR A 15 -25.44 5.33 -23.54
N SER A 16 -24.18 5.14 -23.92
CA SER A 16 -22.91 5.66 -23.38
C SER A 16 -22.81 7.17 -23.05
N VAL A 17 -23.89 7.94 -23.16
CA VAL A 17 -23.96 9.39 -22.96
C VAL A 17 -24.53 9.76 -21.57
N SER A 18 -25.37 8.93 -20.93
CA SER A 18 -26.14 9.34 -19.73
C SER A 18 -25.53 8.99 -18.37
N LEU A 19 -24.41 8.26 -18.32
CA LEU A 19 -23.73 7.91 -17.05
C LEU A 19 -22.63 8.90 -16.64
N TRP A 20 -22.16 9.75 -17.56
CA TRP A 20 -21.13 10.74 -17.26
C TRP A 20 -21.53 11.73 -16.13
N PRO A 21 -22.78 12.22 -16.06
CA PRO A 21 -23.19 13.13 -14.98
C PRO A 21 -23.44 12.44 -13.64
N MET A 22 -23.86 11.17 -13.61
CA MET A 22 -24.14 10.43 -12.35
C MET A 22 -22.88 9.89 -11.67
N LEU A 23 -21.78 9.70 -12.42
CA LEU A 23 -20.49 9.26 -11.90
C LEU A 23 -19.65 10.42 -11.32
N PHE A 24 -20.05 11.69 -11.55
CA PHE A 24 -19.37 12.87 -11.02
C PHE A 24 -20.11 13.43 -9.79
N SER A 25 -19.61 13.14 -8.58
CA SER A 25 -19.42 14.15 -7.52
C SER A 25 -18.79 13.55 -6.25
N LEU A 26 -17.49 13.33 -6.26
CA LEU A 26 -16.61 13.61 -5.12
C LEU A 26 -15.18 13.98 -5.59
N VAL A 27 -15.04 14.40 -6.85
CA VAL A 27 -13.82 15.02 -7.38
C VAL A 27 -14.04 16.53 -7.36
N LYS A 28 -13.70 17.20 -6.25
CA LYS A 28 -13.56 18.66 -6.26
C LYS A 28 -12.39 18.97 -7.19
N GLY A 29 -12.70 19.63 -8.30
CA GLY A 29 -11.77 19.97 -9.36
C GLY A 29 -10.53 20.70 -8.86
N LYS A 30 -9.39 20.01 -8.91
CA LYS A 30 -8.10 20.64 -9.18
C LYS A 30 -7.63 20.09 -10.52
N SER A 31 -7.39 20.97 -11.48
CA SER A 31 -6.71 20.62 -12.72
C SER A 31 -5.37 19.96 -12.34
N LEU A 32 -5.21 18.67 -12.65
CA LEU A 32 -3.97 17.91 -12.42
C LEU A 32 -2.82 18.34 -13.37
N ARG A 33 -2.98 19.44 -14.11
CA ARG A 33 -2.04 19.85 -15.16
C ARG A 33 -0.74 20.46 -14.63
N ASP A 34 -0.71 20.99 -13.40
CA ASP A 34 0.39 21.88 -13.00
C ASP A 34 1.29 21.37 -11.86
N HIS A 35 1.06 20.17 -11.30
CA HIS A 35 1.84 19.69 -10.15
C HIS A 35 2.30 18.24 -10.31
N CYS A 36 3.59 18.05 -10.59
CA CYS A 36 4.27 16.74 -10.62
C CYS A 36 4.35 16.01 -9.26
N GLN A 37 3.70 16.53 -8.20
CA GLN A 37 3.87 16.02 -6.83
C GLN A 37 2.56 15.86 -6.04
N ALA A 38 1.39 16.08 -6.64
CA ALA A 38 0.13 15.90 -5.91
C ALA A 38 -0.35 14.44 -5.98
N GLU A 39 -0.30 13.72 -4.84
CA GLU A 39 -1.14 12.54 -4.66
C GLU A 39 -2.62 12.98 -4.68
N ALA A 40 -3.45 12.30 -5.47
CA ALA A 40 -4.89 12.57 -5.53
C ALA A 40 -5.66 11.28 -5.26
N ASN A 41 -6.69 11.35 -4.41
CA ASN A 41 -7.59 10.23 -4.13
C ASN A 41 -8.91 10.46 -4.86
N ILE A 42 -9.42 9.41 -5.52
CA ILE A 42 -10.64 9.46 -6.33
C ILE A 42 -11.54 8.30 -5.96
N ALA A 43 -12.84 8.55 -5.97
CA ALA A 43 -13.87 7.55 -5.72
C ALA A 43 -14.92 7.54 -6.82
N TRP A 44 -15.34 6.35 -7.22
CA TRP A 44 -16.52 6.10 -8.04
C TRP A 44 -17.47 5.21 -7.26
N GLY A 45 -18.77 5.39 -7.43
CA GLY A 45 -19.75 4.61 -6.69
C GLY A 45 -21.06 4.45 -7.43
N PHE A 46 -21.78 3.40 -7.06
CA PHE A 46 -23.16 3.18 -7.48
C PHE A 46 -24.06 3.21 -6.25
N ARG A 47 -25.29 3.72 -6.44
CA ARG A 47 -26.35 3.66 -5.45
C ARG A 47 -27.56 2.92 -6.03
N SER A 48 -28.39 2.33 -5.17
CA SER A 48 -29.65 1.72 -5.60
C SER A 48 -30.64 2.79 -6.09
N SER A 49 -31.47 2.40 -7.05
CA SER A 49 -32.66 3.16 -7.44
C SER A 49 -33.75 2.95 -6.38
N GLY A 50 -34.23 4.02 -5.77
CA GLY A 50 -35.31 3.96 -4.79
C GLY A 50 -35.27 5.13 -3.81
N PRO A 51 -36.35 5.35 -3.03
CA PRO A 51 -36.50 6.50 -2.15
C PRO A 51 -35.43 6.57 -1.04
N LYS A 52 -34.81 5.43 -0.68
CA LYS A 52 -33.73 5.34 0.32
C LYS A 52 -32.32 5.17 -0.27
N SER A 53 -32.15 5.40 -1.58
CA SER A 53 -30.89 5.30 -2.36
C SER A 53 -29.66 4.92 -1.54
N GLU A 54 -29.31 3.63 -1.52
CA GLU A 54 -28.24 3.10 -0.69
C GLU A 54 -26.97 2.86 -1.52
N PRO A 55 -25.76 3.01 -0.96
CA PRO A 55 -24.52 2.68 -1.67
C PRO A 55 -24.42 1.18 -1.92
N ILE A 56 -24.33 0.76 -3.19
CA ILE A 56 -24.27 -0.65 -3.58
C ILE A 56 -22.88 -1.10 -4.04
N ALA A 57 -22.05 -0.17 -4.53
CA ALA A 57 -20.69 -0.44 -4.94
C ALA A 57 -19.81 0.80 -4.85
N MET A 58 -18.50 0.59 -4.70
CA MET A 58 -17.50 1.65 -4.63
C MET A 58 -16.18 1.16 -5.23
N LEU A 59 -15.51 2.05 -5.96
CA LEU A 59 -14.12 1.92 -6.37
C LEU A 59 -13.36 3.13 -5.82
N LEU A 60 -12.26 2.86 -5.12
CA LEU A 60 -11.34 3.88 -4.63
C LEU A 60 -10.02 3.74 -5.38
N ALA A 61 -9.48 4.86 -5.85
CA ALA A 61 -8.18 4.90 -6.48
C ALA A 61 -7.33 6.06 -5.96
N ARG A 62 -6.02 5.92 -6.16
CA ARG A 62 -5.02 6.92 -5.85
C ARG A 62 -4.17 7.18 -7.08
N ILE A 63 -3.86 8.44 -7.35
CA ILE A 63 -2.90 8.82 -8.39
C ILE A 63 -1.54 9.00 -7.73
N ASN A 64 -0.55 8.26 -8.23
CA ASN A 64 0.85 8.45 -7.88
C ASN A 64 1.55 9.14 -9.05
N SER A 65 2.39 10.12 -8.75
CA SER A 65 3.26 10.77 -9.74
C SER A 65 4.71 10.54 -9.34
N SER A 66 5.54 10.09 -10.28
CA SER A 66 6.98 9.93 -10.09
C SER A 66 7.75 10.57 -11.26
N PRO A 67 8.92 11.16 -11.01
CA PRO A 67 9.74 11.70 -12.09
C PRO A 67 10.22 10.56 -13.01
N LYS A 68 10.12 10.77 -14.33
CA LYS A 68 10.53 9.80 -15.34
C LYS A 68 11.93 10.15 -15.86
N GLY A 69 12.96 9.62 -15.20
CA GLY A 69 14.36 9.87 -15.56
C GLY A 69 14.78 11.33 -15.38
N ASN A 70 15.76 11.79 -16.16
CA ASN A 70 16.35 13.14 -16.04
C ASN A 70 15.55 14.26 -16.73
N LYS A 71 14.37 13.98 -17.29
CA LYS A 71 13.54 14.97 -18.00
C LYS A 71 12.37 15.41 -17.13
N CYS A 72 11.84 16.62 -17.38
CA CYS A 72 10.61 17.14 -16.76
C CYS A 72 9.33 16.34 -17.05
N GLU A 73 9.43 15.11 -17.56
CA GLU A 73 8.28 14.21 -17.72
C GLU A 73 8.00 13.49 -16.41
N CYS A 74 6.75 13.53 -15.97
CA CYS A 74 6.29 12.81 -14.79
C CYS A 74 5.51 11.59 -15.24
N TYR A 75 5.92 10.42 -14.76
CA TYR A 75 5.16 9.18 -14.86
C TYR A 75 3.99 9.24 -13.87
N ARG A 76 2.76 9.07 -14.36
CA ARG A 76 1.56 9.17 -13.55
C ARG A 76 0.76 7.88 -13.66
N GLU A 77 0.54 7.22 -12.54
CA GLU A 77 -0.22 5.98 -12.47
C GLU A 77 -1.45 6.15 -11.58
N MET A 78 -2.53 5.44 -11.91
CA MET A 78 -3.68 5.30 -11.03
C MET A 78 -3.69 3.92 -10.40
N GLU A 79 -3.49 3.84 -9.10
CA GLU A 79 -3.62 2.62 -8.31
C GLU A 79 -5.05 2.45 -7.80
N ILE A 80 -5.70 1.35 -8.16
CA ILE A 80 -6.99 0.94 -7.60
C ILE A 80 -6.75 0.37 -6.20
N CYS A 81 -7.09 1.16 -5.18
CA CYS A 81 -6.92 0.81 -3.77
C CYS A 81 -8.01 -0.12 -3.25
N SER A 82 -9.24 0.01 -3.77
CA SER A 82 -10.39 -0.80 -3.33
C SER A 82 -11.44 -0.91 -4.43
N LEU A 83 -12.06 -2.08 -4.55
CA LEU A 83 -13.22 -2.33 -5.39
C LEU A 83 -14.18 -3.25 -4.64
N ALA A 84 -15.35 -2.73 -4.28
CA ALA A 84 -16.34 -3.46 -3.49
C ALA A 84 -17.72 -3.39 -4.15
N VAL A 85 -18.42 -4.52 -4.16
CA VAL A 85 -19.82 -4.64 -4.58
C VAL A 85 -20.57 -5.44 -3.52
N ARG A 86 -21.68 -4.89 -3.03
CA ARG A 86 -22.53 -5.58 -2.05
C ARG A 86 -23.02 -6.92 -2.61
N LYS A 87 -23.06 -7.95 -1.76
CA LYS A 87 -23.38 -9.34 -2.15
C LYS A 87 -24.63 -9.49 -3.04
N PRO A 88 -25.78 -8.83 -2.76
CA PRO A 88 -26.99 -8.95 -3.60
C PRO A 88 -26.85 -8.38 -5.01
N TRP A 89 -25.79 -7.61 -5.26
CA TRP A 89 -25.53 -6.91 -6.52
C TRP A 89 -24.33 -7.49 -7.29
N GLN A 90 -23.71 -8.55 -6.76
CA GLN A 90 -22.63 -9.26 -7.45
C GLN A 90 -23.18 -10.01 -8.67
N GLY A 91 -22.33 -10.20 -9.69
CA GLY A 91 -22.72 -10.85 -10.95
C GLY A 91 -23.43 -9.93 -11.96
N LYS A 92 -23.85 -8.72 -11.57
CA LYS A 92 -24.59 -7.76 -12.43
C LYS A 92 -23.71 -6.82 -13.26
N GLY A 93 -22.44 -7.17 -13.48
CA GLY A 93 -21.49 -6.33 -14.25
C GLY A 93 -21.03 -5.02 -13.58
N ILE A 94 -21.55 -4.65 -12.40
CA ILE A 94 -21.25 -3.37 -11.73
C ILE A 94 -19.74 -3.11 -11.54
N ALA A 95 -19.00 -4.12 -11.08
CA ALA A 95 -17.55 -4.00 -10.90
C ALA A 95 -16.79 -3.70 -12.21
N ARG A 96 -17.24 -4.29 -13.32
CA ARG A 96 -16.68 -4.04 -14.65
C ARG A 96 -16.95 -2.60 -15.08
N ASN A 97 -18.18 -2.12 -14.88
CA ASN A 97 -18.55 -0.75 -15.23
C ASN A 97 -17.76 0.28 -14.41
N LEU A 98 -17.57 0.04 -13.10
CA LEU A 98 -16.71 0.90 -12.26
C LEU A 98 -15.28 0.96 -12.78
N LEU A 99 -14.70 -0.21 -13.10
CA LEU A 99 -13.32 -0.28 -13.58
C LEU A 99 -13.16 0.38 -14.96
N GLN A 100 -14.12 0.19 -15.87
CA GLN A 100 -14.14 0.85 -17.18
C GLN A 100 -14.26 2.37 -17.05
N ALA A 101 -15.15 2.85 -16.18
CA ALA A 101 -15.30 4.28 -15.92
C ALA A 101 -14.01 4.90 -15.36
N ALA A 102 -13.37 4.24 -14.39
CA ALA A 102 -12.10 4.70 -13.83
C ALA A 102 -10.98 4.70 -14.89
N THR A 103 -10.90 3.66 -15.71
CA THR A 103 -9.90 3.52 -16.77
C THR A 103 -10.08 4.60 -17.85
N GLY A 104 -11.30 4.78 -18.36
CA GLY A 104 -11.61 5.83 -19.33
C GLY A 104 -11.33 7.22 -18.77
N TRP A 105 -11.63 7.46 -17.48
CA TRP A 105 -11.24 8.70 -16.80
C TRP A 105 -9.71 8.87 -16.79
N ALA A 106 -8.95 7.85 -16.41
CA ALA A 106 -7.49 7.90 -16.39
C ALA A 106 -6.89 8.20 -17.78
N GLU A 107 -7.48 7.65 -18.85
CA GLU A 107 -7.11 7.97 -20.23
C GLU A 107 -7.37 9.45 -20.55
N THR A 108 -8.53 10.00 -20.18
CA THR A 108 -8.83 11.43 -20.40
C THR A 108 -7.88 12.36 -19.65
N GLN A 109 -7.29 11.90 -18.54
CA GLN A 109 -6.29 12.64 -17.77
C GLN A 109 -4.86 12.41 -18.26
N ALA A 110 -4.67 11.62 -19.33
CA ALA A 110 -3.38 11.23 -19.86
C ALA A 110 -2.47 10.62 -18.78
N LEU A 111 -3.02 9.72 -17.96
CA LEU A 111 -2.22 8.87 -17.08
C LEU A 111 -1.50 7.80 -17.91
N ASP A 112 -0.39 7.30 -17.41
CA ASP A 112 0.43 6.31 -18.12
C ASP A 112 -0.08 4.88 -17.92
N GLN A 113 -0.67 4.58 -16.76
CA GLN A 113 -1.20 3.25 -16.47
C GLN A 113 -2.25 3.25 -15.36
N VAL A 114 -3.03 2.18 -15.33
CA VAL A 114 -3.89 1.79 -14.20
C VAL A 114 -3.32 0.53 -13.55
N THR A 115 -3.20 0.50 -12.23
CA THR A 115 -2.68 -0.66 -11.49
C THR A 115 -3.69 -1.18 -10.46
N LEU A 116 -3.63 -2.48 -10.18
CA LEU A 116 -4.46 -3.13 -9.16
C LEU A 116 -3.65 -4.24 -8.48
N ALA A 117 -3.50 -4.15 -7.16
CA ALA A 117 -2.94 -5.23 -6.37
C ALA A 117 -3.96 -6.38 -6.27
N MET A 118 -3.59 -7.54 -6.80
CA MET A 118 -4.38 -8.76 -6.79
C MET A 118 -3.81 -9.77 -5.80
N PRO A 119 -4.50 -10.05 -4.69
CA PRO A 119 -4.06 -11.09 -3.79
C PRO A 119 -4.28 -12.47 -4.42
N GLU A 120 -3.33 -13.34 -4.19
CA GLU A 120 -3.33 -14.70 -4.67
C GLU A 120 -4.07 -15.64 -3.73
N ASN A 121 -4.64 -16.70 -4.32
CA ASN A 121 -5.29 -17.79 -3.58
C ASN A 121 -6.41 -17.32 -2.63
N GLN A 122 -7.07 -16.20 -2.96
CA GLN A 122 -8.23 -15.71 -2.23
C GLN A 122 -9.53 -16.04 -2.98
N ALA A 123 -10.63 -16.13 -2.24
CA ALA A 123 -11.95 -16.45 -2.81
C ALA A 123 -12.40 -15.48 -3.92
N TYR A 124 -11.93 -14.22 -3.89
CA TYR A 124 -12.27 -13.20 -4.88
C TYR A 124 -11.25 -13.08 -6.02
N THR A 125 -10.12 -13.77 -5.96
CA THR A 125 -9.09 -13.74 -7.03
C THR A 125 -9.65 -14.13 -8.40
N PRO A 126 -10.50 -15.17 -8.55
CA PRO A 126 -11.07 -15.51 -9.86
C PRO A 126 -11.94 -14.40 -10.45
N ALA A 127 -12.70 -13.69 -9.60
CA ALA A 127 -13.52 -12.56 -10.05
C ALA A 127 -12.65 -11.40 -10.54
N LEU A 128 -11.56 -11.09 -9.81
CA LEU A 128 -10.59 -10.08 -10.24
C LEU A 128 -9.91 -10.46 -11.55
N LYS A 129 -9.48 -11.73 -11.72
CA LYS A 129 -8.87 -12.20 -12.99
C LYS A 129 -9.80 -12.00 -14.19
N ARG A 130 -11.10 -12.20 -14.02
CA ARG A 130 -12.10 -11.94 -15.09
C ARG A 130 -12.28 -10.45 -15.39
N LEU A 131 -12.04 -9.57 -14.41
CA LEU A 131 -12.09 -8.12 -14.60
C LEU A 131 -10.81 -7.57 -15.25
N THR A 132 -9.66 -8.21 -15.00
CA THR A 132 -8.33 -7.80 -15.47
C THR A 132 -7.68 -8.85 -16.36
N SER A 133 -8.43 -9.32 -17.37
CA SER A 133 -7.97 -10.33 -18.32
C SER A 133 -6.72 -9.87 -19.09
N LEU A 134 -5.77 -10.77 -19.30
CA LEU A 134 -4.59 -10.54 -20.14
C LEU A 134 -4.98 -10.20 -21.59
N GLU A 135 -6.04 -10.82 -22.10
CA GLU A 135 -6.58 -10.55 -23.44
C GLU A 135 -7.10 -9.12 -23.58
N ALA A 136 -7.48 -8.47 -22.47
CA ALA A 136 -7.90 -7.08 -22.44
C ALA A 136 -6.71 -6.10 -22.24
N GLY A 137 -5.47 -6.56 -22.47
CA GLY A 137 -4.27 -5.73 -22.42
C GLY A 137 -3.67 -5.55 -21.02
N TRP A 138 -4.20 -6.22 -20.00
CA TRP A 138 -3.60 -6.21 -18.67
C TRP A 138 -2.33 -7.06 -18.64
N ASN A 139 -1.33 -6.61 -17.90
CA ASN A 139 -0.07 -7.30 -17.67
C ASN A 139 0.06 -7.71 -16.21
N ASP A 140 0.77 -8.81 -15.96
CA ASP A 140 1.15 -9.28 -14.62
C ASP A 140 2.57 -8.85 -14.29
N SER A 141 2.77 -8.35 -13.08
CA SER A 141 4.08 -8.24 -12.47
C SER A 141 4.05 -8.74 -11.01
N PRO A 142 5.19 -9.14 -10.44
CA PRO A 142 5.26 -9.51 -9.04
C PRO A 142 4.78 -8.36 -8.16
N GLY A 143 3.88 -8.65 -7.22
CA GLY A 143 3.44 -7.69 -6.21
C GLY A 143 4.29 -7.82 -4.95
N LYS A 144 3.62 -7.85 -3.80
CA LYS A 144 4.23 -7.99 -2.47
C LYS A 144 3.74 -9.25 -1.77
N VAL A 145 4.54 -9.76 -0.85
CA VAL A 145 4.10 -10.71 0.16
C VAL A 145 3.69 -9.92 1.39
N ILE A 146 2.48 -10.15 1.90
CA ILE A 146 1.94 -9.53 3.11
C ILE A 146 1.85 -10.60 4.20
N VAL A 147 2.51 -10.33 5.32
CA VAL A 147 2.58 -11.23 6.47
C VAL A 147 1.79 -10.61 7.61
N THR A 148 0.85 -11.37 8.19
CA THR A 148 0.10 -10.97 9.38
C THR A 148 0.46 -11.86 10.56
N LEU A 149 0.67 -11.22 11.71
CA LEU A 149 1.02 -11.81 12.98
C LEU A 149 -0.12 -11.49 13.95
N SER A 150 -0.88 -12.49 14.37
CA SER A 150 -2.03 -12.28 15.28
C SER A 150 -2.24 -13.38 16.31
N ASP A 151 -1.40 -14.41 16.31
CA ASP A 151 -1.43 -15.49 17.29
C ASP A 151 -0.41 -15.16 18.39
N PRO A 152 -0.83 -14.69 19.57
CA PRO A 152 0.10 -14.23 20.60
C PRO A 152 0.99 -15.36 21.14
N ILE A 153 0.55 -16.62 21.10
CA ILE A 153 1.34 -17.77 21.57
C ILE A 153 2.49 -18.00 20.60
N LYS A 154 2.21 -18.10 19.30
CA LYS A 154 3.24 -18.31 18.28
C LYS A 154 4.19 -17.11 18.17
N VAL A 155 3.64 -15.90 18.21
CA VAL A 155 4.43 -14.67 18.12
C VAL A 155 5.28 -14.47 19.38
N GLY A 156 4.78 -14.83 20.56
CA GLY A 156 5.55 -14.78 21.82
C GLY A 156 6.78 -15.71 21.77
N ALA A 157 6.62 -16.93 21.27
CA ALA A 157 7.74 -17.85 21.07
C ALA A 157 8.78 -17.32 20.06
N LEU A 158 8.32 -16.68 18.98
CA LEU A 158 9.21 -15.98 18.05
C LEU A 158 9.98 -14.85 18.77
N LEU A 159 9.28 -14.02 19.53
CA LEU A 159 9.86 -12.87 20.23
C LEU A 159 11.00 -13.29 21.16
N VAL A 160 10.78 -14.31 22.01
CA VAL A 160 11.82 -14.84 22.91
C VAL A 160 13.06 -15.30 22.13
N ARG A 161 12.87 -15.95 20.98
CA ARG A 161 13.98 -16.38 20.12
C ARG A 161 14.73 -15.20 19.52
N LEU A 162 14.02 -14.18 19.04
CA LEU A 162 14.62 -12.98 18.46
C LEU A 162 15.41 -12.18 19.50
N GLU A 163 14.90 -12.05 20.73
CA GLU A 163 15.60 -11.35 21.82
C GLU A 163 16.87 -12.07 22.26
N LYS A 164 16.83 -13.40 22.36
CA LYS A 164 18.02 -14.21 22.66
C LYS A 164 19.09 -14.02 21.59
N MET A 165 18.69 -13.99 20.33
CA MET A 165 19.59 -13.71 19.20
C MET A 165 20.12 -12.26 19.26
N ALA A 166 19.24 -11.28 19.51
CA ALA A 166 19.59 -9.87 19.64
C ALA A 166 20.62 -9.63 20.74
N LYS A 167 20.45 -10.24 21.92
CA LYS A 167 21.39 -10.15 23.05
C LYS A 167 22.80 -10.62 22.65
N ARG A 168 22.90 -11.76 21.96
CA ARG A 168 24.19 -12.30 21.48
C ARG A 168 24.85 -11.39 20.44
N GLN A 169 24.07 -10.89 19.49
CA GLN A 169 24.60 -10.03 18.43
C GLN A 169 24.99 -8.65 18.95
N LYS A 170 24.23 -8.10 19.90
CA LYS A 170 24.55 -6.82 20.55
C LYS A 170 25.94 -6.83 21.18
N GLN A 171 26.30 -7.91 21.89
CA GLN A 171 27.63 -8.05 22.50
C GLN A 171 28.77 -8.06 21.47
N ARG A 172 28.52 -8.59 20.28
CA ARG A 172 29.51 -8.68 19.21
C ARG A 172 29.67 -7.38 18.42
N TRP A 173 28.57 -6.66 18.18
CA TRP A 173 28.53 -5.53 17.24
C TRP A 173 28.41 -4.16 17.91
N GLY A 174 28.16 -4.09 19.23
CA GLY A 174 28.18 -2.83 19.97
C GLY A 174 27.00 -1.88 19.73
N TRP A 175 25.97 -2.28 18.98
CA TRP A 175 24.83 -1.41 18.71
C TRP A 175 23.88 -1.26 19.91
N LYS A 176 23.12 -0.17 19.94
CA LYS A 176 21.99 0.08 20.86
C LYS A 176 20.74 0.45 20.06
N ILE A 177 19.57 0.13 20.61
CA ILE A 177 18.28 0.54 20.06
C ILE A 177 17.82 1.75 20.87
N ALA A 178 17.44 2.82 20.18
CA ALA A 178 16.87 4.03 20.77
C ALA A 178 15.43 4.22 20.27
N PRO A 179 14.56 4.87 21.06
CA PRO A 179 13.25 5.30 20.58
C PRO A 179 13.40 6.30 19.43
N TYR A 180 12.39 6.39 18.58
CA TYR A 180 12.30 7.50 17.64
C TYR A 180 12.02 8.79 18.41
N PRO A 181 12.78 9.88 18.18
CA PRO A 181 12.58 11.11 18.91
C PRO A 181 11.33 11.85 18.42
N ASP A 182 10.69 12.61 19.31
CA ASP A 182 9.55 13.47 18.97
C ASP A 182 10.01 14.70 18.14
N GLU A 183 11.25 15.14 18.35
CA GLU A 183 11.90 16.22 17.62
C GLU A 183 13.11 15.70 16.82
N LEU A 184 13.36 16.30 15.65
CA LEU A 184 14.49 15.90 14.81
C LEU A 184 15.82 16.21 15.50
N THR A 185 16.63 15.17 15.74
CA THR A 185 18.02 15.36 16.18
C THR A 185 18.88 15.82 15.00
N SER A 186 20.01 16.48 15.29
CA SER A 186 20.96 16.92 14.26
C SER A 186 21.41 15.78 13.34
N GLU A 187 21.64 14.59 13.89
CA GLU A 187 22.00 13.39 13.14
C GLU A 187 20.88 12.93 12.19
N LEU A 188 19.62 12.92 12.68
CA LEU A 188 18.47 12.53 11.88
C LEU A 188 18.19 13.55 10.78
N GLN A 189 18.33 14.85 11.08
CA GLN A 189 18.23 15.93 10.12
C GLN A 189 19.31 15.83 9.03
N ALA A 190 20.55 15.52 9.41
CA ALA A 190 21.64 15.31 8.46
C ALA A 190 21.31 14.16 7.50
N ARG A 191 20.81 13.03 8.02
CA ARG A 191 20.44 11.86 7.21
C ARG A 191 19.25 12.14 6.29
N LEU A 192 18.27 12.92 6.73
CA LEU A 192 17.13 13.32 5.90
C LEU A 192 17.55 14.25 4.75
N THR A 193 18.49 15.17 5.02
CA THR A 193 18.95 16.18 4.06
C THR A 193 20.04 15.69 3.11
N GLU A 194 20.62 14.51 3.37
CA GLU A 194 21.72 13.97 2.57
C GLU A 194 21.32 13.83 1.07
N PRO A 195 22.03 14.52 0.17
CA PRO A 195 21.75 14.47 -1.25
C PRO A 195 22.25 13.15 -1.85
N GLY A 196 21.43 12.52 -2.70
CA GLY A 196 21.85 11.35 -3.48
C GLY A 196 21.51 9.98 -2.87
N GLU A 197 21.06 9.90 -1.61
CA GLU A 197 20.51 8.64 -1.14
C GLU A 197 19.13 8.38 -1.77
N PRO A 198 18.91 7.19 -2.38
CA PRO A 198 17.58 6.80 -2.82
C PRO A 198 16.64 6.87 -1.61
N ASN A 199 15.41 7.36 -1.84
CA ASN A 199 14.35 7.58 -0.82
C ASN A 199 13.99 6.35 0.04
N ILE A 200 14.62 5.19 -0.22
CA ILE A 200 14.49 3.96 0.54
C ILE A 200 15.37 3.98 1.80
N GLY A 201 16.56 4.60 1.75
CA GLY A 201 17.49 4.67 2.90
C GLY A 201 17.17 5.79 3.88
N LYS A 202 16.43 6.80 3.42
CA LYS A 202 16.09 7.96 4.24
C LYS A 202 15.14 7.60 5.37
N PRO A 203 15.47 7.99 6.62
CA PRO A 203 14.59 7.78 7.76
C PRO A 203 13.28 8.55 7.62
N TYR A 204 12.37 8.31 8.55
CA TYR A 204 11.10 9.02 8.59
C TYR A 204 11.29 10.48 9.05
N ASP A 205 10.69 11.42 8.33
CA ASP A 205 10.62 12.82 8.76
C ASP A 205 9.31 13.05 9.53
N PRO A 206 9.34 13.25 10.86
CA PRO A 206 8.15 13.53 11.65
C PRO A 206 7.46 14.84 11.28
N ASN A 207 8.17 15.75 10.61
CA ASN A 207 7.64 17.05 10.20
C ASN A 207 6.97 17.02 8.82
N GLN A 208 7.07 15.91 8.08
CA GLN A 208 6.39 15.77 6.79
C GLN A 208 5.00 15.13 6.96
N PRO A 209 3.93 15.79 6.48
CA PRO A 209 2.59 15.24 6.56
C PRO A 209 2.47 13.95 5.75
N TYR A 210 1.90 12.92 6.36
CA TYR A 210 1.68 11.62 5.73
C TYR A 210 0.57 11.70 4.67
N SER A 211 0.73 10.98 3.55
CA SER A 211 -0.37 10.75 2.61
C SER A 211 -1.34 9.64 3.07
N ILE A 212 -0.87 8.61 3.79
CA ILE A 212 -1.71 7.51 4.35
C ILE A 212 -1.16 6.91 5.67
N GLY A 213 -1.94 6.99 6.76
CA GLY A 213 -1.71 6.31 8.05
C GLY A 213 -1.01 7.17 9.11
N TRP A 214 -1.24 6.87 10.40
CA TRP A 214 -0.55 7.56 11.50
C TRP A 214 0.77 6.84 11.77
N HIS A 215 1.88 7.50 11.42
CA HIS A 215 3.20 7.04 11.85
C HIS A 215 3.23 7.01 13.37
N SER A 216 3.68 5.90 13.94
CA SER A 216 3.80 5.77 15.39
C SER A 216 5.25 5.94 15.78
N LEU A 217 5.60 7.14 16.26
CA LEU A 217 6.90 7.40 16.87
C LEU A 217 7.14 6.46 18.06
N THR A 218 6.07 6.19 18.83
CA THR A 218 6.04 5.23 19.95
C THR A 218 6.58 3.85 19.58
N TYR A 219 6.29 3.37 18.37
CA TYR A 219 6.68 2.03 17.90
C TYR A 219 7.76 2.06 16.81
N SER A 220 8.36 3.21 16.55
CA SER A 220 9.48 3.36 15.64
C SER A 220 10.79 3.37 16.43
N ARG A 221 11.88 2.96 15.78
CA ARG A 221 13.19 2.74 16.43
C ARG A 221 14.33 3.25 15.59
N LEU A 222 15.38 3.69 16.28
CA LEU A 222 16.69 3.97 15.73
C LEU A 222 17.67 2.90 16.19
N LEU A 223 18.60 2.53 15.32
CA LEU A 223 19.73 1.67 15.61
C LEU A 223 20.99 2.54 15.62
N MET A 224 21.66 2.60 16.77
CA MET A 224 22.84 3.44 16.97
C MET A 224 24.06 2.57 17.24
N ALA A 225 25.22 2.97 16.72
CA ALA A 225 26.53 2.39 17.07
C ALA A 225 27.56 3.50 17.17
N ASP A 226 28.36 3.52 18.23
CA ASP A 226 29.32 4.59 18.53
C ASP A 226 28.68 5.99 18.40
N ASP A 227 27.45 6.12 18.91
CA ASP A 227 26.60 7.31 18.85
C ASP A 227 26.21 7.81 17.45
N LYS A 228 26.48 7.02 16.41
CA LYS A 228 26.04 7.28 15.02
C LYS A 228 24.78 6.50 14.68
N LEU A 229 23.93 7.10 13.85
CA LEU A 229 22.74 6.43 13.33
C LEU A 229 23.14 5.45 12.23
N VAL A 230 22.96 4.14 12.47
CA VAL A 230 23.33 3.06 11.52
C VAL A 230 22.13 2.29 10.98
N GLY A 231 20.91 2.66 11.37
CA GLY A 231 19.68 2.05 10.89
C GLY A 231 18.45 2.56 11.61
N TRP A 232 17.27 2.24 11.08
CA TRP A 232 16.00 2.68 11.62
C TRP A 232 14.86 1.75 11.21
N LEU A 233 13.78 1.74 12.00
CA LEU A 233 12.54 1.04 11.72
C LEU A 233 11.38 1.99 11.95
N ALA A 234 10.55 2.16 10.91
CA ALA A 234 9.31 2.94 10.95
C ALA A 234 8.10 2.02 11.09
N ALA A 235 7.27 2.25 12.11
CA ALA A 235 6.02 1.54 12.34
C ALA A 235 4.80 2.47 12.24
N HIS A 236 3.70 1.98 11.68
CA HIS A 236 2.44 2.72 11.57
C HIS A 236 1.34 2.00 12.33
N GLN A 237 0.57 2.74 13.12
CA GLN A 237 -0.65 2.20 13.71
C GLN A 237 -1.81 2.44 12.75
N LEU A 238 -2.21 1.40 12.01
CA LEU A 238 -3.27 1.49 11.00
C LEU A 238 -4.67 1.50 11.62
N SER A 239 -4.81 0.92 12.81
CA SER A 239 -6.00 0.98 13.65
C SER A 239 -5.60 0.69 15.11
N PRO A 240 -6.50 0.87 16.10
CA PRO A 240 -6.22 0.46 17.48
C PRO A 240 -5.77 -0.99 17.62
N ASN A 241 -6.12 -1.85 16.65
CA ASN A 241 -5.86 -3.28 16.69
C ASN A 241 -4.77 -3.77 15.72
N LEU A 242 -4.12 -2.89 14.95
CA LEU A 242 -3.17 -3.29 13.91
C LEU A 242 -1.98 -2.33 13.81
N LEU A 243 -0.78 -2.86 14.09
CA LEU A 243 0.49 -2.22 13.84
C LEU A 243 1.12 -2.77 12.56
N ARG A 244 1.59 -1.88 11.68
CA ARG A 244 2.36 -2.23 10.49
C ARG A 244 3.83 -1.87 10.70
N TYR A 245 4.72 -2.85 10.56
CA TYR A 245 6.16 -2.60 10.41
C TYR A 245 6.38 -2.14 8.96
N ASN A 246 6.43 -0.83 8.74
CA ASN A 246 6.24 -0.22 7.42
C ASN A 246 7.51 -0.22 6.59
N LYS A 247 8.59 0.33 7.15
CA LYS A 247 9.91 0.41 6.50
C LYS A 247 10.99 0.13 7.53
N VAL A 248 12.08 -0.47 7.06
CA VAL A 248 13.26 -0.72 7.88
C VAL A 248 14.49 -0.61 7.02
N TRP A 249 15.55 -0.06 7.58
CA TRP A 249 16.83 0.15 6.93
C TRP A 249 17.96 -0.07 7.92
N VAL A 250 19.08 -0.57 7.43
CA VAL A 250 20.37 -0.58 8.12
C VAL A 250 21.43 -0.21 7.10
N ASP A 251 22.46 0.49 7.54
CA ASP A 251 23.52 0.92 6.65
C ASP A 251 24.29 -0.27 6.07
N PRO A 252 24.87 -0.12 4.86
CA PRO A 252 25.72 -1.15 4.28
C PRO A 252 26.82 -1.61 5.24
N GLY A 253 27.00 -2.93 5.38
CA GLY A 253 27.92 -3.54 6.34
C GLY A 253 27.26 -3.96 7.66
N TRP A 254 26.11 -3.38 8.01
CA TRP A 254 25.35 -3.71 9.23
C TRP A 254 24.31 -4.81 9.04
N GLU A 255 24.14 -5.39 7.84
CA GLU A 255 23.07 -6.34 7.54
C GLU A 255 23.20 -7.65 8.35
N LYS A 256 24.42 -8.02 8.73
CA LYS A 256 24.72 -9.22 9.54
C LYS A 256 24.77 -8.94 11.05
N SER A 257 24.60 -7.69 11.47
CA SER A 257 24.66 -7.28 12.88
C SER A 257 23.50 -7.78 13.72
N GLY A 258 22.44 -8.31 13.09
CA GLY A 258 21.19 -8.66 13.76
C GLY A 258 20.36 -7.46 14.24
N GLY A 259 20.83 -6.22 14.05
CA GLY A 259 20.17 -5.00 14.53
C GLY A 259 18.75 -4.83 14.00
N LEU A 260 18.50 -5.15 12.72
CA LEU A 260 17.15 -5.13 12.14
C LEU A 260 16.17 -6.02 12.91
N LEU A 261 16.52 -7.29 13.12
CA LEU A 261 15.67 -8.23 13.83
C LEU A 261 15.52 -7.88 15.31
N ALA A 262 16.53 -7.22 15.89
CA ALA A 262 16.46 -6.70 17.24
C ALA A 262 15.47 -5.52 17.36
N MET A 263 15.46 -4.58 16.39
CA MET A 263 14.45 -3.52 16.34
C MET A 263 13.05 -4.10 16.19
N VAL A 264 12.85 -5.10 15.32
CA VAL A 264 11.55 -5.79 15.19
C VAL A 264 11.15 -6.44 16.52
N ALA A 265 12.06 -7.10 17.22
CA ALA A 265 11.79 -7.72 18.52
C ALA A 265 11.40 -6.68 19.57
N ASP A 266 12.10 -5.55 19.63
CA ASP A 266 11.80 -4.47 20.57
C ASP A 266 10.40 -3.86 20.32
N VAL A 267 10.05 -3.65 19.05
CA VAL A 267 8.71 -3.18 18.67
C VAL A 267 7.64 -4.23 18.97
N MET A 268 7.90 -5.51 18.68
CA MET A 268 6.99 -6.60 19.05
C MET A 268 6.72 -6.63 20.55
N ARG A 269 7.78 -6.55 21.37
CA ARG A 269 7.69 -6.53 22.83
C ARG A 269 6.85 -5.36 23.32
N SER A 270 7.18 -4.15 22.87
CA SER A 270 6.53 -2.92 23.32
C SER A 270 5.10 -2.72 22.78
N ALA A 271 4.76 -3.30 21.63
CA ALA A 271 3.42 -3.15 21.03
C ALA A 271 2.47 -4.30 21.39
N HIS A 272 2.91 -5.54 21.21
CA HIS A 272 2.04 -6.73 21.27
C HIS A 272 2.06 -7.41 22.64
N PHE A 273 3.09 -7.13 23.45
CA PHE A 273 3.31 -7.75 24.75
C PHE A 273 3.59 -6.70 25.84
N ALA A 274 3.10 -5.47 25.64
CA ALA A 274 3.20 -4.40 26.63
C ALA A 274 2.56 -4.84 27.94
N GLY A 275 3.31 -4.81 29.04
CA GLY A 275 2.82 -5.24 30.36
C GLY A 275 2.58 -6.74 30.48
N VAL A 276 2.98 -7.55 29.49
CA VAL A 276 2.99 -9.01 29.57
C VAL A 276 4.39 -9.46 29.93
N ASP A 277 4.56 -10.02 31.11
CA ASP A 277 5.76 -10.80 31.39
C ASP A 277 5.62 -12.18 30.70
N LEU A 278 6.46 -12.43 29.71
CA LEU A 278 6.48 -13.69 28.97
C LEU A 278 7.12 -14.83 29.79
N TYR A 279 7.70 -14.51 30.95
CA TYR A 279 8.37 -15.45 31.86
C TYR A 279 7.61 -15.64 33.18
N ALA A 280 6.77 -14.69 33.58
CA ALA A 280 5.85 -14.81 34.71
C ALA A 280 4.47 -14.30 34.31
N ASN A 281 3.40 -15.04 34.60
CA ASN A 281 2.02 -14.76 34.12
C ASN A 281 1.35 -13.49 34.70
N ASN A 282 2.08 -12.42 35.00
CA ASN A 282 1.55 -11.19 35.58
C ASN A 282 1.31 -10.14 34.47
N LEU A 283 0.04 -9.75 34.32
CA LEU A 283 -0.42 -8.72 33.40
C LEU A 283 -0.46 -7.35 34.11
N LYS A 284 0.27 -6.35 33.60
CA LYS A 284 0.07 -4.93 33.93
C LYS A 284 -0.85 -4.25 32.91
N SER A 285 -1.47 -3.14 33.33
CA SER A 285 -2.59 -2.41 32.70
C SER A 285 -2.40 -1.80 31.30
N CYS A 286 -1.37 -2.18 30.53
CA CYS A 286 -1.24 -1.74 29.14
C CYS A 286 -2.13 -2.60 28.22
N LYS A 287 -2.87 -1.97 27.30
CA LYS A 287 -3.64 -2.69 26.27
C LYS A 287 -2.71 -3.05 25.10
N PRO A 288 -2.29 -4.31 24.92
CA PRO A 288 -1.44 -4.69 23.79
C PRO A 288 -2.19 -4.51 22.47
N ILE A 289 -1.45 -4.15 21.41
CA ILE A 289 -1.97 -4.18 20.04
C ILE A 289 -2.02 -5.65 19.61
N PRO A 290 -3.19 -6.22 19.28
CA PRO A 290 -3.32 -7.66 19.03
C PRO A 290 -2.71 -8.15 17.71
N LYS A 291 -2.47 -7.26 16.73
CA LYS A 291 -2.00 -7.68 15.40
C LYS A 291 -0.82 -6.84 14.91
N GLY A 292 0.16 -7.53 14.35
CA GLY A 292 1.27 -6.97 13.59
C GLY A 292 1.17 -7.35 12.11
N CYS A 293 1.63 -6.51 11.19
CA CYS A 293 1.80 -6.91 9.80
C CYS A 293 2.99 -6.22 9.13
N PHE A 294 3.55 -6.84 8.11
CA PHE A 294 4.56 -6.23 7.26
C PHE A 294 4.43 -6.76 5.84
N SER A 295 5.08 -6.07 4.90
CA SER A 295 5.09 -6.48 3.49
C SER A 295 6.49 -6.39 2.91
N PHE A 296 6.86 -7.32 2.04
CA PHE A 296 8.12 -7.26 1.31
C PHE A 296 7.92 -7.64 -0.16
N HIS A 297 8.80 -7.15 -1.03
CA HIS A 297 8.82 -7.54 -2.43
C HIS A 297 9.51 -8.92 -2.56
N PRO A 298 8.94 -9.87 -3.33
CA PRO A 298 9.48 -11.23 -3.43
C PRO A 298 10.87 -11.29 -4.07
N GLN A 299 11.24 -10.29 -4.87
CA GLN A 299 12.59 -10.20 -5.47
C GLN A 299 13.63 -9.57 -4.55
N HIS A 300 13.26 -9.15 -3.33
CA HIS A 300 14.24 -8.60 -2.40
C HIS A 300 15.27 -9.68 -2.03
N ARG A 301 16.56 -9.35 -2.05
CA ARG A 301 17.65 -10.35 -1.86
C ARG A 301 17.56 -11.15 -0.55
N ASN A 302 17.33 -10.45 0.56
CA ASN A 302 17.39 -11.05 1.92
C ASN A 302 16.03 -11.28 2.59
N MET A 303 15.06 -10.38 2.40
CA MET A 303 13.76 -10.43 3.09
C MET A 303 12.99 -11.73 2.90
N PRO A 304 12.82 -12.32 1.70
CA PRO A 304 12.08 -13.57 1.52
C PRO A 304 12.65 -14.70 2.38
N ARG A 305 13.97 -14.93 2.34
CA ARG A 305 14.63 -15.97 3.14
C ARG A 305 14.47 -15.73 4.65
N MET A 306 14.60 -14.48 5.09
CA MET A 306 14.41 -14.10 6.50
C MET A 306 12.96 -14.33 6.93
N SER A 307 11.99 -13.87 6.12
CA SER A 307 10.56 -13.97 6.37
C SER A 307 10.08 -15.42 6.38
N GLU A 308 10.51 -16.24 5.41
CA GLU A 308 10.29 -17.68 5.35
C GLU A 308 10.78 -18.38 6.61
N ARG A 309 12.03 -18.11 7.01
CA ARG A 309 12.65 -18.81 8.15
C ARG A 309 12.05 -18.43 9.50
N HIS A 310 11.81 -17.13 9.71
CA HIS A 310 11.47 -16.63 11.05
C HIS A 310 9.98 -16.38 11.23
N PHE A 311 9.28 -15.88 10.21
CA PHE A 311 7.93 -15.35 10.33
C PHE A 311 6.86 -16.27 9.74
N ARG A 312 7.14 -16.98 8.65
CA ARG A 312 6.16 -17.91 8.04
C ARG A 312 5.62 -18.96 9.02
N PRO A 313 6.43 -19.58 9.91
CA PRO A 313 5.92 -20.56 10.88
C PRO A 313 4.95 -20.00 11.92
N VAL A 314 4.97 -18.68 12.15
CA VAL A 314 4.15 -17.99 13.16
C VAL A 314 3.11 -17.05 12.55
N ALA A 315 3.10 -16.92 11.23
CA ALA A 315 2.17 -16.06 10.51
C ALA A 315 0.76 -16.64 10.59
N SER A 316 -0.21 -15.80 10.95
CA SER A 316 -1.63 -16.17 10.88
C SER A 316 -2.17 -16.03 9.47
N LYS A 317 -1.58 -15.14 8.66
CA LYS A 317 -1.84 -15.02 7.23
C LYS A 317 -0.55 -14.72 6.46
N TRP A 318 -0.42 -15.38 5.32
CA TRP A 318 0.64 -15.17 4.34
C TRP A 318 -0.03 -14.98 2.98
N VAL A 319 -0.09 -13.74 2.50
CA VAL A 319 -0.80 -13.38 1.27
C VAL A 319 0.20 -12.85 0.27
N GLU A 320 0.41 -13.61 -0.78
CA GLU A 320 1.14 -13.14 -1.95
C GLU A 320 0.20 -12.31 -2.82
N THR A 321 0.73 -11.27 -3.44
CA THR A 321 -0.01 -10.42 -4.35
C THR A 321 0.72 -10.34 -5.67
N ARG A 322 -0.05 -10.27 -6.75
CA ARG A 322 0.40 -9.83 -8.07
C ARG A 322 -0.02 -8.38 -8.26
N MET A 323 0.73 -7.64 -9.07
CA MET A 323 0.27 -6.36 -9.56
C MET A 323 -0.25 -6.55 -10.98
N ARG A 324 -1.51 -6.19 -11.20
CA ARG A 324 -2.08 -6.05 -12.55
C ARG A 324 -1.85 -4.63 -13.01
N SER A 325 -1.36 -4.47 -14.24
CA SER A 325 -1.15 -3.15 -14.85
C SER A 325 -1.80 -3.09 -16.22
N LEU A 326 -2.52 -2.01 -16.50
CA LEU A 326 -3.07 -1.70 -17.81
C LEU A 326 -2.35 -0.45 -18.33
N PRO A 327 -1.42 -0.58 -19.29
CA PRO A 327 -0.79 0.57 -19.91
C PRO A 327 -1.84 1.35 -20.71
N LEU A 328 -1.88 2.66 -20.54
CA LEU A 328 -2.81 3.52 -21.26
C LEU A 328 -2.12 4.13 -22.49
N PRO A 329 -2.81 4.25 -23.63
CA PRO A 329 -2.24 4.90 -24.79
C PRO A 329 -1.98 6.37 -24.47
N ARG A 330 -0.71 6.80 -24.56
CA ARG A 330 -0.44 8.23 -24.62
C ARG A 330 -1.06 8.72 -25.92
N ALA A 331 -1.95 9.71 -25.84
CA ALA A 331 -2.37 10.46 -27.01
C ALA A 331 -1.08 10.96 -27.68
N SER A 332 -0.67 10.29 -28.76
CA SER A 332 0.42 10.78 -29.59
C SER A 332 -0.03 12.16 -29.99
N LYS A 333 0.66 13.20 -29.51
CA LYS A 333 0.46 14.55 -30.03
C LYS A 333 0.79 14.41 -31.51
N SER A 334 -0.23 14.23 -32.33
CA SER A 334 -0.12 14.33 -33.76
C SER A 334 0.27 15.78 -33.96
N HIS A 335 1.58 16.03 -34.05
CA HIS A 335 2.09 17.24 -34.67
C HIS A 335 1.64 17.16 -36.12
N ALA A 336 0.38 17.53 -36.36
CA ALA A 336 -0.06 18.01 -37.63
C ALA A 336 0.78 19.25 -37.88
N LYS A 337 1.96 19.05 -38.47
CA LYS A 337 2.66 20.09 -39.20
C LYS A 337 1.69 20.51 -40.29
N GLY A 338 0.90 21.55 -40.01
CA GLY A 338 0.22 22.29 -41.06
C GLY A 338 1.30 22.75 -42.02
N LYS A 339 1.40 22.09 -43.18
CA LYS A 339 2.01 22.66 -44.37
C LYS A 339 1.18 23.89 -44.68
N VAL A 340 1.66 25.06 -44.28
CA VAL A 340 1.22 26.32 -44.87
C VAL A 340 1.73 26.29 -46.30
N SER A 341 0.86 25.93 -47.24
CA SER A 341 1.07 26.16 -48.65
C SER A 341 1.00 27.68 -48.87
N SER A 342 2.16 28.31 -49.00
CA SER A 342 2.27 29.59 -49.67
C SER A 342 2.07 29.34 -51.17
N GLU A 343 0.86 29.56 -51.66
CA GLU A 343 0.66 29.85 -53.09
C GLU A 343 0.94 31.32 -53.35
N ALA A 344 1.43 31.56 -54.58
CA ALA A 344 2.05 32.76 -55.10
C ALA A 344 1.09 33.93 -55.33
#